data_AF-B8GIQ2-F1
#
_entry.id   AF-B8GIQ2-F1
#
_cell.length_a   1.000
_cell.length_b   1.000
_cell.length_c   1.000
_cell.angle_alpha   90.00
_cell.angle_beta   90.00
_cell.angle_gamma   90.00
#
_symmetry.space_group_name_H-M   'P 1'
#
loop_
_entity.id
_entity.type
_entity.pdbx_description
1 polymer ?
#
loop_
_entity_poly.entity_id
_entity_poly.type
_entity_poly.pdbx_seq_one_letter_code
_entity_poly.pdbx_strand_id
1 'polypeptide(L)'
;MKTLELQKDQAKGSAKVACGERLVSAYSDCAYCRHCTGVRVGRRVIQTPQSQAFMEIRRGTAPDENLMNAALMFNTYVRDGSAIECDDDDGTGFQQRY
;
A
#
# COMPACT_ATOMS: atom_id res chain seq x y z
N MET A 1 1.01 -14.23 -5.94
CA MET A 1 0.30 -12.94 -5.75
C MET A 1 -1.09 -13.21 -5.21
N LYS A 2 -1.46 -12.54 -4.11
CA LYS A 2 -2.75 -12.65 -3.43
C LYS A 2 -3.44 -11.28 -3.30
N THR A 3 -4.76 -11.29 -3.29
CA THR A 3 -5.58 -10.11 -3.09
C THR A 3 -6.08 -10.08 -1.64
N LEU A 4 -5.76 -9.01 -0.91
CA LEU A 4 -6.14 -8.81 0.49
C LEU A 4 -7.29 -7.82 0.57
N GLU A 5 -8.46 -8.26 1.01
CA GLU A 5 -9.64 -7.38 1.10
C GLU A 5 -9.46 -6.27 2.13
N LEU A 6 -9.90 -5.05 1.76
CA LEU A 6 -9.91 -3.91 2.66
C LEU A 6 -11.13 -3.98 3.60
N GLN A 7 -10.85 -4.15 4.87
CA GLN A 7 -11.81 -4.00 5.95
C GLN A 7 -11.91 -2.52 6.31
N LYS A 8 -12.91 -1.84 5.73
CA LYS A 8 -13.15 -0.41 5.95
C LYS A 8 -14.14 -0.17 7.08
N ASP A 9 -13.77 0.71 7.99
CA ASP A 9 -14.66 1.29 8.98
C ASP A 9 -14.86 2.76 8.63
N GLN A 10 -16.00 3.07 8.01
CA GLN A 10 -16.35 4.43 7.58
C GLN A 10 -16.55 5.38 8.76
N ALA A 11 -17.07 4.89 9.90
CA ALA A 11 -17.28 5.70 11.08
C ALA A 11 -15.95 6.16 11.71
N LYS A 12 -14.91 5.31 11.61
CA LYS A 12 -13.57 5.60 12.13
C LYS A 12 -12.59 6.10 11.06
N GLY A 13 -13.01 6.20 9.80
CA GLY A 13 -12.12 6.56 8.68
C GLY A 13 -10.93 5.61 8.51
N SER A 14 -11.07 4.35 8.93
CA SER A 14 -9.95 3.39 8.94
C SER A 14 -10.12 2.31 7.87
N ALA A 15 -9.01 1.81 7.36
CA ALA A 15 -8.98 0.71 6.42
C ALA A 15 -7.89 -0.28 6.86
N LYS A 16 -8.24 -1.54 7.07
CA LYS A 16 -7.33 -2.59 7.52
C LYS A 16 -7.28 -3.75 6.53
N VAL A 17 -6.18 -4.50 6.54
CA VAL A 17 -6.04 -5.75 5.78
C VAL A 17 -5.44 -6.85 6.65
N ALA A 18 -5.76 -8.09 6.34
CA ALA A 18 -5.09 -9.25 6.94
C ALA A 18 -3.68 -9.38 6.33
N CYS A 19 -2.64 -9.36 7.17
CA CYS A 19 -1.25 -9.46 6.76
C CYS A 19 -0.50 -10.38 7.74
N GLY A 20 -0.16 -11.58 7.27
CA GLY A 20 0.27 -12.68 8.14
C GLY A 20 -0.83 -13.00 9.15
N GLU A 21 -0.47 -13.09 10.43
CA GLU A 21 -1.39 -13.41 11.53
C GLU A 21 -2.11 -12.19 12.12
N ARG A 22 -1.89 -10.98 11.59
CA ARG A 22 -2.42 -9.74 12.16
C ARG A 22 -3.21 -8.90 11.17
N LEU A 23 -4.12 -8.08 11.71
CA LEU A 23 -4.77 -7.00 10.96
C LEU A 23 -3.93 -5.73 11.06
N VAL A 24 -3.54 -5.18 9.91
CA VAL A 24 -2.68 -3.99 9.80
C VAL A 24 -3.42 -2.85 9.13
N SER A 25 -2.98 -1.62 9.37
CA SER A 25 -3.56 -0.44 8.72
C SER A 25 -3.10 -0.38 7.26
N ALA A 26 -4.05 -0.29 6.33
CA ALA A 26 -3.71 -0.12 4.92
C ALA A 26 -3.02 1.24 4.68
N TYR A 27 -3.46 2.30 5.35
CA TYR A 27 -2.91 3.65 5.18
C TYR A 27 -1.46 3.79 5.66
N SER A 28 -1.10 3.10 6.75
CA SER A 28 0.21 3.30 7.40
C SER A 28 1.13 2.09 7.38
N ASP A 29 0.62 0.86 7.30
CA ASP A 29 1.48 -0.32 7.16
C ASP A 29 1.65 -0.67 5.67
N CYS A 30 0.56 -0.85 4.93
CA CYS A 30 0.67 -1.28 3.52
C CYS A 30 1.40 -0.26 2.64
N ALA A 31 1.26 1.03 2.91
CA ALA A 31 1.98 2.09 2.20
C ALA A 31 3.52 1.92 2.25
N TYR A 32 4.04 1.31 3.30
CA TYR A 32 5.49 1.11 3.52
C TYR A 32 5.90 -0.35 3.54
N CYS A 33 5.01 -1.26 3.15
CA CYS A 33 5.34 -2.67 3.02
C CYS A 33 5.95 -2.94 1.64
N ARG A 34 7.05 -3.69 1.58
CA ARG A 34 7.66 -4.09 0.30
C ARG A 34 6.72 -4.98 -0.53
N HIS A 35 5.87 -5.75 0.16
CA HIS A 35 4.99 -6.74 -0.46
C HIS A 35 3.70 -6.16 -1.04
N CYS A 36 3.34 -4.93 -0.65
CA CYS A 36 2.18 -4.25 -1.22
C CYS A 36 2.56 -3.69 -2.58
N THR A 37 2.06 -4.33 -3.65
CA THR A 37 2.41 -4.03 -5.04
C THR A 37 1.37 -3.14 -5.72
N GLY A 38 0.14 -3.10 -5.21
CA GLY A 38 -0.90 -2.23 -5.75
C GLY A 38 -2.19 -2.21 -4.93
N VAL A 39 -3.12 -1.37 -5.37
CA VAL A 39 -4.46 -1.22 -4.82
C VAL A 39 -5.47 -1.52 -5.92
N ARG A 40 -6.48 -2.34 -5.62
CA ARG A 40 -7.59 -2.63 -6.52
C ARG A 40 -8.65 -1.54 -6.38
N VAL A 41 -8.83 -0.75 -7.43
CA VAL A 41 -9.83 0.32 -7.51
C VAL A 41 -10.85 -0.02 -8.61
N GLY A 42 -12.04 -0.43 -8.18
CA GLY A 42 -13.05 -1.00 -9.08
C GLY A 42 -12.51 -2.25 -9.80
N ARG A 43 -12.43 -2.17 -11.14
CA ARG A 43 -11.90 -3.27 -11.98
C ARG A 43 -10.40 -3.18 -12.27
N ARG A 44 -9.73 -2.11 -11.85
CA ARG A 44 -8.33 -1.84 -12.17
C ARG A 44 -7.43 -2.09 -10.96
N VAL A 45 -6.21 -2.53 -11.22
CA VAL A 45 -5.13 -2.55 -10.23
C VAL A 45 -4.24 -1.35 -10.51
N ILE A 46 -4.10 -0.47 -9.52
CA ILE A 46 -3.19 0.68 -9.57
C ILE A 46 -1.94 0.29 -8.79
N GLN A 47 -0.77 0.37 -9.43
CA GLN A 47 0.49 0.05 -8.77
C GLN A 47 0.78 1.05 -7.63
N THR A 48 1.48 0.59 -6.60
CA THR A 48 1.90 1.46 -5.48
C THR A 48 2.79 2.61 -5.96
N PRO A 49 2.38 3.89 -5.74
CA PRO A 49 3.21 5.06 -6.07
C PRO A 49 4.58 5.06 -5.36
N GLN A 50 4.66 4.41 -4.21
CA GLN A 50 5.87 4.33 -3.39
C GLN A 50 7.02 3.63 -4.12
N SER A 51 6.74 2.62 -4.94
CA SER A 51 7.78 1.95 -5.75
C SER A 51 8.48 2.92 -6.70
N GLN A 52 7.72 3.78 -7.37
CA GLN A 52 8.26 4.73 -8.31
C GLN A 52 9.03 5.85 -7.59
N ALA A 53 8.43 6.45 -6.57
CA ALA A 53 9.06 7.52 -5.79
C ALA A 53 10.40 7.07 -5.19
N PHE A 54 10.48 5.84 -4.68
CA PHE A 54 11.75 5.31 -4.17
C PHE A 54 12.82 5.10 -5.23
N MET A 55 12.43 4.61 -6.42
CA MET A 55 13.39 4.46 -7.52
C MET A 55 13.98 5.80 -7.94
N GLU A 56 13.17 6.87 -7.96
CA GLU A 56 13.61 8.21 -8.30
C GLU A 56 14.54 8.79 -7.22
N ILE A 57 14.23 8.58 -5.93
CA ILE A 57 15.10 9.01 -4.82
C ILE A 57 16.44 8.27 -4.85
N ARG A 58 16.42 6.94 -5.06
CA ARG A 58 17.66 6.14 -5.19
C ARG A 58 18.56 6.59 -6.34
N ARG A 59 17.98 7.17 -7.41
CA ARG A 59 18.73 7.72 -8.54
C ARG A 59 19.21 9.16 -8.29
N GLY A 60 18.89 9.74 -7.13
CA GLY A 60 19.18 11.14 -6.81
C GLY A 60 18.39 12.14 -7.65
N THR A 61 17.29 11.70 -8.28
CA THR A 61 16.52 12.52 -9.23
C THR A 61 15.27 13.15 -8.61
N ALA A 62 15.02 12.94 -7.32
CA ALA A 62 13.81 13.40 -6.64
C ALA A 62 14.06 13.78 -5.17
N PRO A 63 13.33 14.79 -4.65
CA PRO A 63 13.33 15.15 -3.24
C PRO A 63 12.43 14.22 -2.40
N ASP A 64 12.62 14.24 -1.07
CA ASP A 64 11.83 13.45 -0.11
C ASP A 64 10.31 13.75 -0.16
N GLU A 65 9.92 14.94 -0.64
CA GLU A 65 8.51 15.30 -0.90
C GLU A 65 7.81 14.32 -1.86
N ASN A 66 8.56 13.62 -2.73
CA ASN A 66 7.98 12.60 -3.61
C ASN A 66 7.43 11.40 -2.82
N LEU A 67 8.05 11.01 -1.70
CA LEU A 67 7.52 9.95 -0.83
C LEU A 67 6.24 10.40 -0.13
N MET A 68 6.19 11.66 0.31
CA MET A 68 4.98 12.23 0.92
C MET A 68 3.82 12.27 -0.09
N ASN A 69 4.09 12.74 -1.32
CA ASN A 69 3.09 12.76 -2.39
C ASN A 69 2.64 11.35 -2.78
N ALA A 70 3.57 10.39 -2.86
CA ALA A 70 3.25 8.99 -3.12
C ALA A 70 2.35 8.40 -2.03
N ALA A 71 2.59 8.72 -0.76
CA ALA A 71 1.75 8.29 0.36
C ALA A 71 0.34 8.89 0.28
N LEU A 72 0.20 10.17 -0.04
CA LEU A 72 -1.11 10.82 -0.22
C LEU A 72 -1.90 10.20 -1.38
N MET A 73 -1.24 9.92 -2.50
CA MET A 73 -1.85 9.23 -3.65
C MET A 73 -2.31 7.83 -3.27
N PHE A 74 -1.45 7.07 -2.59
CA PHE A 74 -1.78 5.73 -2.11
C PHE A 74 -2.98 5.74 -1.16
N ASN A 75 -3.03 6.70 -0.22
CA ASN A 75 -4.17 6.84 0.69
C ASN A 75 -5.47 7.12 -0.07
N THR A 76 -5.42 7.92 -1.13
CA THR A 76 -6.56 8.14 -2.03
C THR A 76 -7.02 6.83 -2.68
N TYR A 77 -6.09 6.01 -3.16
CA TYR A 77 -6.42 4.71 -3.74
C TYR A 77 -6.99 3.74 -2.72
N VAL A 78 -6.47 3.70 -1.49
CA VAL A 78 -7.03 2.87 -0.40
C VAL A 78 -8.44 3.31 -0.04
N ARG A 79 -8.68 4.63 0.02
CA ARG A 79 -10.01 5.19 0.29
C ARG A 79 -11.03 4.78 -0.78
N ASP A 80 -10.64 4.76 -2.05
CA ASP A 80 -11.55 4.50 -3.17
C ASP A 80 -11.53 3.02 -3.63
N GLY A 81 -10.54 2.24 -3.17
CA GLY A 81 -10.31 0.85 -3.58
C GLY A 81 -10.98 -0.20 -2.69
N SER A 82 -10.94 -1.47 -3.09
CA SER A 82 -11.58 -2.57 -2.36
C SER A 82 -10.60 -3.60 -1.80
N ALA A 83 -9.37 -3.65 -2.33
CA ALA A 83 -8.36 -4.62 -1.90
C ALA A 83 -6.94 -4.13 -2.17
N ILE A 84 -5.96 -4.79 -1.54
CA ILE A 84 -4.53 -4.62 -1.75
C ILE A 84 -4.02 -5.83 -2.53
N GLU A 85 -3.24 -5.59 -3.58
CA GLU A 85 -2.47 -6.64 -4.25
C GLU A 85 -1.15 -6.82 -3.51
N CYS A 86 -0.90 -8.07 -3.11
CA CYS A 86 0.21 -8.45 -2.27
C CYS A 86 1.01 -9.60 -2.91
N ASP A 87 2.33 -9.51 -2.92
CA ASP A 87 3.21 -10.55 -3.45
C ASP A 87 3.85 -11.45 -2.36
N ASP A 88 3.47 -11.27 -1.09
CA ASP A 88 3.90 -12.11 0.04
C ASP A 88 3.22 -13.50 -0.01
N ASP A 89 3.65 -14.36 -0.92
CA ASP A 89 3.10 -15.70 -1.07
C ASP A 89 3.49 -16.63 0.10
N ASP A 90 4.63 -16.36 0.75
CA ASP A 90 5.13 -17.13 1.89
C ASP A 90 4.49 -16.74 3.24
N GLY A 91 3.66 -15.69 3.27
CA GLY A 91 2.97 -15.26 4.49
C GLY A 91 3.90 -14.66 5.55
N THR A 92 5.03 -14.08 5.13
CA THR A 92 6.02 -13.45 6.03
C THR A 92 5.47 -12.21 6.75
N GLY A 93 4.35 -11.64 6.26
CA GLY A 93 3.68 -10.51 6.88
C GLY A 93 4.30 -9.17 6.51
N PHE A 94 4.16 -8.19 7.40
CA PHE A 94 4.65 -6.83 7.13
C PHE A 94 6.18 -6.81 7.09
N GLN A 95 6.73 -6.33 5.98
CA GLN A 95 8.16 -6.06 5.83
C GLN A 95 8.38 -4.65 5.33
N GLN A 96 9.14 -3.88 6.09
CA GLN A 96 9.44 -2.49 5.78
C GLN A 96 10.17 -2.38 4.42
N ARG A 97 9.73 -1.43 3.60
CA ARG A 97 10.28 -1.18 2.27
C ARG A 97 11.59 -0.35 2.29
N TYR A 98 11.75 0.51 3.29
CA TYR A 98 12.87 1.47 3.45
C TYR A 98 13.57 1.28 4.77
#